data_AF-A0A944GRT5-F1
#
_entry.id   AF-A0A944GRT5-F1
#
_cell.length_a   1.000
_cell.length_b   1.000
_cell.length_c   1.000
_cell.angle_alpha   90.00
_cell.angle_beta   90.00
_cell.angle_gamma   90.00
#
_symmetry.space_group_name_H-M   'P 1'
#
loop_
_entity.id
_entity.type
_entity.pdbx_description
1 polymer ?
#
loop_
_entity_poly.entity_id
_entity_poly.type
_entity_poly.pdbx_seq_one_letter_code
_entity_poly.pdbx_strand_id
1 'polypeptide(L)'
;MSNTDYIALVDLAIYGFAALLAYRALELQTLAPKIAERVKRHGLKSWTLTAFLTSVAIHFANYFYSAIAKIMLEGGPFLWVASNPTEVLAYNAWYSGFLPLAHWETISIAVLTGLAFLRPLSNVLLFVGQLASIGCLWRRWSMIAITLFYDLTHVTIFLVSGIFFWKWILLNLLLVAALRQVPKSVLRAPLLIVNSLVLLCSPLIFNIVWLGWYDTPALTRNVIVAVLEDGRELEVPSNYFGTISLMMAQHDLGRPMAGHFPTETWGSTKTSRILLPALKGCDLAPDEGWHLRQDREKIEKPIQLLHRYALQKEASSGAYAYDLYPHHIWSNPFLFGEFSSVLPSEINHYLYKTESVCISVVDDHPMARFVHEDEVEIPLVAKAK
;
A
#
# COMPACT_ATOMS: atom_id res chain seq x y z
N MET A 1 9.11 8.47 -3.47
CA MET A 1 8.55 8.84 -2.14
C MET A 1 7.10 8.40 -2.10
N SER A 2 6.86 7.21 -1.56
CA SER A 2 5.52 6.77 -1.17
C SER A 2 4.97 7.78 -0.16
N ASN A 3 3.99 8.60 -0.57
CA ASN A 3 3.16 9.35 0.37
C ASN A 3 2.51 8.28 1.25
N THR A 4 3.05 8.09 2.43
CA THR A 4 2.69 6.99 3.32
C THR A 4 1.17 6.98 3.51
N ASP A 5 0.57 5.81 3.33
CA ASP A 5 -0.86 5.54 3.37
C ASP A 5 -1.62 6.17 4.55
N TYR A 6 -0.94 6.40 5.69
CA TYR A 6 -1.53 7.00 6.87
C TYR A 6 -1.76 8.52 6.80
N ILE A 7 -1.16 9.24 5.84
CA ILE A 7 -1.32 10.71 5.75
C ILE A 7 -2.80 11.07 5.52
N ALA A 8 -3.51 10.30 4.70
CA ALA A 8 -4.94 10.50 4.48
C ALA A 8 -5.76 10.38 5.79
N LEU A 9 -5.34 9.51 6.73
CA LEU A 9 -6.00 9.38 8.03
C LEU A 9 -5.70 10.59 8.92
N VAL A 10 -4.46 11.10 8.88
CA VAL A 10 -4.06 12.32 9.60
C VAL A 10 -4.86 13.52 9.10
N ASP A 11 -5.04 13.65 7.78
CA ASP A 11 -5.85 14.71 7.18
C ASP A 11 -7.29 14.70 7.66
N LEU A 12 -7.91 13.52 7.78
CA LEU A 12 -9.27 13.39 8.32
C LEU A 12 -9.34 13.80 9.79
N ALA A 13 -8.33 13.46 10.59
CA ALA A 13 -8.25 13.86 11.99
C ALA A 13 -8.08 15.37 12.15
N ILE A 14 -7.18 15.97 11.36
CA ILE A 14 -6.96 17.43 11.31
C ILE A 14 -8.24 18.13 10.89
N TYR A 15 -8.90 17.65 9.83
CA TYR A 15 -10.18 18.20 9.38
C TYR A 15 -11.25 18.17 10.48
N GLY A 16 -11.41 17.03 11.15
CA GLY A 16 -12.38 16.88 12.23
C GLY A 16 -12.12 17.86 13.38
N PHE A 17 -10.85 18.01 13.79
CA PHE A 17 -10.45 18.96 14.81
C PHE A 17 -10.68 20.41 14.37
N ALA A 18 -10.28 20.78 13.15
CA ALA A 18 -10.48 22.11 12.58
C ALA A 18 -11.97 22.45 12.48
N ALA A 19 -12.83 21.50 12.10
CA ALA A 19 -14.27 21.70 12.04
C ALA A 19 -14.87 21.99 13.44
N LEU A 20 -14.38 21.32 14.49
CA LEU A 20 -14.82 21.57 15.86
C LEU A 20 -14.33 22.93 16.38
N LEU A 21 -13.08 23.30 16.09
CA LEU A 21 -12.56 24.62 16.42
C LEU A 21 -13.33 25.73 15.71
N ALA A 22 -13.63 25.55 14.42
CA ALA A 22 -14.41 26.49 13.63
C ALA A 22 -15.81 26.69 14.24
N TYR A 23 -16.48 25.62 14.67
CA TYR A 23 -17.75 25.72 15.38
C TYR A 23 -17.64 26.60 16.63
N ARG A 24 -16.64 26.33 17.48
CA ARG A 24 -16.44 27.08 18.74
C ARG A 24 -16.09 28.54 18.48
N ALA A 25 -15.23 28.82 17.51
CA ALA A 25 -14.89 30.18 17.13
C ALA A 25 -16.12 30.96 16.63
N LEU A 26 -16.94 30.36 15.77
CA LEU A 26 -18.17 30.98 15.24
C LEU A 26 -19.25 31.13 16.32
N GLU A 27 -19.33 30.22 17.28
CA GLU A 27 -20.27 30.28 18.41
C GLU A 27 -19.94 31.43 19.37
N LEU A 28 -18.64 31.68 19.61
CA LEU A 28 -18.10 32.72 20.49
C LEU A 28 -17.98 34.09 19.80
N GLN A 29 -18.22 34.17 18.49
CA GLN A 29 -17.95 35.37 17.70
C GLN A 29 -18.91 36.52 18.07
N THR A 30 -18.37 37.54 18.73
CA THR A 30 -19.13 38.74 19.13
C THR A 30 -19.33 39.72 17.98
N LEU A 31 -18.43 39.72 16.99
CA LEU A 31 -18.43 40.67 15.85
C LEU A 31 -19.47 40.34 14.76
N ALA A 32 -20.06 39.15 14.77
CA ALA A 32 -21.05 38.71 13.76
C ALA A 32 -22.23 37.97 14.42
N PRO A 33 -23.05 38.65 15.23
CA PRO A 33 -24.06 38.02 16.08
C PRO A 33 -25.10 37.19 15.30
N LYS A 34 -25.46 37.62 14.08
CA LYS A 34 -26.39 36.88 13.21
C LYS A 34 -25.83 35.51 12.78
N ILE A 35 -24.51 35.41 12.57
CA ILE A 35 -23.83 34.16 12.21
C ILE A 35 -23.79 33.25 13.43
N ALA A 36 -23.36 33.78 14.58
CA ALA A 36 -23.33 33.05 15.84
C ALA A 36 -24.71 32.49 16.21
N GLU A 37 -25.79 33.27 16.04
CA GLU A 37 -27.17 32.82 16.29
C GLU A 37 -27.59 31.72 15.30
N ARG A 38 -27.23 31.82 14.01
CA ARG A 38 -27.51 30.77 13.02
C ARG A 38 -26.76 29.47 13.37
N VAL A 39 -25.50 29.56 13.79
CA VAL A 39 -24.68 28.40 14.23
C VAL A 39 -25.27 27.78 15.50
N LYS A 40 -25.65 28.58 16.50
CA LYS A 40 -26.33 28.12 17.72
C LYS A 40 -27.65 27.41 17.42
N ARG A 41 -28.46 27.96 16.50
CA ARG A 41 -29.71 27.32 16.04
C ARG A 41 -29.47 25.98 15.35
N HIS A 42 -28.37 25.84 14.61
CA HIS A 42 -27.99 24.56 14.01
C HIS A 42 -27.54 23.56 15.08
N GLY A 43 -26.86 24.05 16.12
CA GLY A 43 -26.41 23.26 17.26
C GLY A 43 -25.21 22.37 16.96
N LEU A 44 -24.45 22.03 18.01
CA LEU A 44 -23.23 21.22 17.90
C LEU A 44 -23.50 19.85 17.24
N LYS A 45 -24.63 19.22 17.56
CA LYS A 45 -25.01 17.92 16.99
C LYS A 45 -25.16 17.97 15.46
N SER A 46 -25.86 18.97 14.91
CA SER A 46 -26.02 19.07 13.45
C SER A 46 -24.69 19.42 12.77
N TRP A 47 -23.88 20.28 13.40
CA TRP A 47 -22.55 20.62 12.90
C TRP A 47 -21.63 19.41 12.82
N THR A 48 -21.50 18.65 13.91
CA THR A 48 -20.68 17.44 13.97
C THR A 48 -21.13 16.38 12.97
N LEU A 49 -22.45 16.21 12.77
CA LEU A 49 -22.97 15.30 11.74
C LEU A 49 -22.63 15.76 10.32
N THR A 50 -22.66 17.07 10.07
CA THR A 50 -22.26 17.66 8.79
C THR A 50 -20.78 17.42 8.53
N ALA A 51 -19.92 17.77 9.50
CA ALA A 51 -18.49 17.54 9.42
C ALA A 51 -18.16 16.06 9.22
N PHE A 52 -18.82 15.16 9.96
CA PHE A 52 -18.67 13.72 9.78
C PHE A 52 -18.99 13.26 8.35
N LEU A 53 -20.11 13.70 7.77
CA LEU A 53 -20.46 13.34 6.39
C LEU A 53 -19.47 13.91 5.37
N THR A 54 -18.90 15.07 5.63
CA THR A 54 -17.81 15.62 4.82
C THR A 54 -16.53 14.78 4.96
N SER A 55 -16.19 14.28 6.16
CA SER A 55 -15.09 13.32 6.34
C SER A 55 -15.31 12.04 5.55
N VAL A 56 -16.55 11.52 5.49
CA VAL A 56 -16.90 10.37 4.64
C VAL A 56 -16.65 10.69 3.16
N ALA A 57 -17.00 11.89 2.70
CA ALA A 57 -16.76 12.30 1.31
C ALA A 57 -15.27 12.43 0.97
N ILE A 58 -14.46 13.03 1.86
CA ILE A 58 -13.00 13.11 1.72
C ILE A 58 -12.40 11.70 1.69
N HIS A 59 -12.85 10.82 2.59
CA HIS A 59 -12.40 9.44 2.62
C HIS A 59 -12.74 8.69 1.32
N PHE A 60 -13.97 8.83 0.80
CA PHE A 60 -14.41 8.26 -0.47
C PHE A 60 -13.63 8.80 -1.68
N ALA A 61 -13.06 10.00 -1.59
CA ALA A 61 -12.21 10.54 -2.65
C ALA A 61 -10.97 9.66 -2.91
N ASN A 62 -10.40 8.99 -1.90
CA ASN A 62 -9.27 8.06 -2.09
C ASN A 62 -9.61 6.92 -3.04
N TYR A 63 -10.83 6.39 -2.96
CA TYR A 63 -11.30 5.33 -3.85
C TYR A 63 -11.71 5.87 -5.21
N PHE A 64 -12.44 6.99 -5.25
CA PHE A 64 -12.83 7.65 -6.49
C PHE A 64 -11.62 7.97 -7.38
N TYR A 65 -10.62 8.66 -6.81
CA TYR A 65 -9.43 9.05 -7.54
C TYR A 65 -8.50 7.89 -7.87
N SER A 66 -8.58 6.77 -7.14
CA SER A 66 -7.93 5.52 -7.57
C SER A 66 -8.55 4.94 -8.84
N ALA A 67 -9.85 5.14 -9.09
CA ALA A 67 -10.43 4.81 -10.40
C ALA A 67 -10.07 5.84 -11.48
N ILE A 68 -10.07 7.14 -11.14
CA ILE A 68 -9.61 8.19 -12.08
C ILE A 68 -8.17 7.93 -12.51
N ALA A 69 -7.29 7.54 -11.59
CA ALA A 69 -5.91 7.17 -11.87
C ALA A 69 -5.81 6.04 -12.92
N LYS A 70 -6.70 5.04 -12.86
CA LYS A 70 -6.79 3.95 -13.85
C LYS A 70 -7.27 4.44 -15.22
N ILE A 71 -8.23 5.38 -15.24
CA ILE A 71 -8.69 6.02 -16.49
C ILE A 71 -7.55 6.78 -17.16
N MET A 72 -6.67 7.41 -16.38
CA MET A 72 -5.57 8.26 -16.84
C MET A 72 -4.32 7.50 -17.30
N LEU A 73 -4.29 6.17 -17.24
CA LEU A 73 -3.17 5.37 -17.72
C LEU A 73 -3.05 5.42 -19.26
N GLU A 74 -1.84 5.23 -19.80
CA GLU A 74 -1.52 5.41 -21.23
C GLU A 74 -2.35 4.53 -22.21
N GLY A 75 -2.92 3.43 -21.73
CA GLY A 75 -3.84 2.55 -22.49
C GLY A 75 -5.34 2.76 -22.22
N GLY A 76 -5.68 3.70 -21.35
CA GLY A 76 -7.06 4.01 -20.95
C GLY A 76 -7.74 2.94 -20.08
N PRO A 77 -9.01 3.16 -19.70
CA PRO A 77 -9.72 2.33 -18.74
C PRO A 77 -10.01 0.92 -19.25
N PHE A 78 -10.21 0.75 -20.57
CA PHE A 78 -10.51 -0.56 -21.15
C PHE A 78 -9.31 -1.50 -21.07
N LEU A 79 -8.09 -0.99 -21.28
CA LEU A 79 -6.89 -1.81 -21.13
C LEU A 79 -6.75 -2.27 -19.67
N TRP A 80 -7.00 -1.37 -18.71
CA TRP A 80 -6.93 -1.73 -17.30
C TRP A 80 -7.97 -2.80 -16.93
N VAL A 81 -9.23 -2.59 -17.29
CA VAL A 81 -10.31 -3.52 -16.92
C VAL A 81 -10.15 -4.87 -17.62
N ALA A 82 -9.89 -4.89 -18.92
CA ALA A 82 -9.89 -6.12 -19.71
C ALA A 82 -8.58 -6.89 -19.66
N SER A 83 -7.45 -6.20 -19.54
CA SER A 83 -6.12 -6.79 -19.81
C SER A 83 -5.10 -6.61 -18.68
N ASN A 84 -5.39 -5.85 -17.62
CA ASN A 84 -4.46 -5.75 -16.49
C ASN A 84 -4.43 -7.08 -15.72
N PRO A 85 -3.29 -7.79 -15.65
CA PRO A 85 -3.19 -9.09 -15.01
C PRO A 85 -3.04 -8.92 -13.48
N THR A 86 -4.11 -8.49 -12.80
CA THR A 86 -4.06 -8.18 -11.35
C THR A 86 -3.67 -9.37 -10.46
N GLU A 87 -3.86 -10.60 -10.93
CA GLU A 87 -3.35 -11.83 -10.33
C GLU A 87 -1.82 -11.86 -10.24
N VAL A 88 -1.10 -11.12 -11.08
CA VAL A 88 0.37 -11.08 -11.07
C VAL A 88 0.93 -10.46 -9.81
N LEU A 89 0.19 -9.56 -9.16
CA LEU A 89 0.55 -9.09 -7.82
C LEU A 89 0.73 -10.27 -6.84
N ALA A 90 -0.13 -11.28 -6.94
CA ALA A 90 -0.06 -12.46 -6.06
C ALA A 90 1.11 -13.38 -6.41
N TYR A 91 1.46 -13.51 -7.69
CA TYR A 91 2.68 -14.23 -8.10
C TYR A 91 3.94 -13.50 -7.64
N ASN A 92 3.98 -12.17 -7.76
CA ASN A 92 5.10 -11.37 -7.27
C ASN A 92 5.21 -11.47 -5.74
N ALA A 93 4.09 -11.49 -5.01
CA ALA A 93 4.07 -11.74 -3.56
C ALA A 93 4.51 -13.13 -3.14
N TRP A 94 4.18 -14.15 -3.93
CA TRP A 94 4.68 -15.50 -3.72
C TRP A 94 6.21 -15.53 -3.85
N TYR A 95 6.73 -15.02 -4.97
CA TYR A 95 8.18 -15.02 -5.23
C TYR A 95 8.96 -14.20 -4.21
N SER A 96 8.45 -13.02 -3.84
CA SER A 96 9.12 -12.15 -2.88
C SER A 96 8.92 -12.56 -1.40
N GLY A 97 8.26 -13.69 -1.12
CA GLY A 97 8.12 -14.22 0.24
C GLY A 97 7.08 -13.50 1.13
N PHE A 98 6.15 -12.76 0.54
CA PHE A 98 5.14 -11.97 1.25
C PHE A 98 3.74 -12.61 1.25
N LEU A 99 3.46 -13.53 0.32
CA LEU A 99 2.15 -14.18 0.22
C LEU A 99 1.87 -14.98 1.51
N PRO A 100 0.82 -14.63 2.30
CA PRO A 100 0.56 -15.27 3.59
C PRO A 100 0.33 -16.78 3.49
N LEU A 101 -0.30 -17.21 2.39
CA LEU A 101 -0.67 -18.61 2.15
C LEU A 101 0.46 -19.46 1.56
N ALA A 102 1.63 -18.88 1.24
CA ALA A 102 2.70 -19.56 0.48
C ALA A 102 3.24 -20.85 1.12
N HIS A 103 3.12 -20.99 2.44
CA HIS A 103 3.51 -22.20 3.17
C HIS A 103 2.54 -23.38 2.97
N TRP A 104 1.37 -23.13 2.35
CA TRP A 104 0.40 -24.15 1.95
C TRP A 104 0.31 -24.19 0.42
N GLU A 105 1.26 -24.86 -0.22
CA GLU A 105 1.42 -24.89 -1.68
C GLU A 105 0.11 -25.15 -2.44
N THR A 106 -0.64 -26.20 -2.08
CA THR A 106 -1.91 -26.55 -2.74
C THR A 106 -2.97 -25.44 -2.63
N ILE A 107 -3.06 -24.79 -1.47
CA ILE A 107 -4.01 -23.70 -1.24
C ILE A 107 -3.57 -22.47 -2.04
N SER A 108 -2.27 -22.15 -2.03
CA SER A 108 -1.70 -21.07 -2.83
C SER A 108 -1.99 -21.23 -4.31
N ILE A 109 -1.72 -22.41 -4.89
CA ILE A 109 -1.99 -22.68 -6.31
C ILE A 109 -3.48 -22.53 -6.61
N ALA A 110 -4.35 -23.15 -5.81
CA ALA A 110 -5.80 -23.05 -6.02
C ALA A 110 -6.31 -21.59 -5.97
N VAL A 111 -5.78 -20.79 -5.05
CA VAL A 111 -6.10 -19.35 -4.95
C VAL A 111 -5.58 -18.60 -6.17
N LEU A 112 -4.34 -18.82 -6.59
CA LEU A 112 -3.71 -18.14 -7.73
C LEU A 112 -4.44 -18.46 -9.06
N THR A 113 -4.74 -19.74 -9.31
CA THR A 113 -5.55 -20.16 -10.47
C THR A 113 -6.95 -19.55 -10.42
N GLY A 114 -7.57 -19.51 -9.24
CA GLY A 114 -8.87 -18.88 -9.04
C GLY A 114 -8.87 -17.37 -9.34
N LEU A 115 -7.82 -16.66 -8.91
CA LEU A 115 -7.64 -15.23 -9.19
C LEU A 115 -7.48 -14.97 -10.68
N ALA A 116 -6.65 -15.77 -11.37
CA ALA A 116 -6.46 -15.66 -12.81
C ALA A 116 -7.78 -15.88 -13.58
N PHE A 117 -8.60 -16.86 -13.16
CA PHE A 117 -9.91 -17.11 -13.75
C PHE A 117 -10.90 -15.95 -13.50
N LEU A 118 -10.91 -15.41 -12.28
CA LEU A 118 -11.82 -14.33 -11.88
C LEU A 118 -11.34 -12.93 -12.28
N ARG A 119 -10.13 -12.77 -12.84
CA ARG A 119 -9.51 -11.48 -13.17
C ARG A 119 -10.43 -10.49 -13.86
N PRO A 120 -11.13 -10.82 -14.97
CA PRO A 120 -11.96 -9.81 -15.64
C PRO A 120 -13.09 -9.30 -14.75
N LEU A 121 -13.70 -10.20 -13.97
CA LEU A 121 -14.77 -9.85 -13.05
C LEU A 121 -14.25 -9.01 -11.88
N SER A 122 -13.12 -9.38 -11.28
CA SER A 122 -12.52 -8.63 -10.17
C SER A 122 -12.12 -7.22 -10.61
N ASN A 123 -11.49 -7.08 -11.79
CA ASN A 123 -11.13 -5.78 -12.35
C ASN A 123 -12.36 -4.89 -12.58
N VAL A 124 -13.43 -5.42 -13.18
CA VAL A 124 -14.70 -4.68 -13.37
C VAL A 124 -15.27 -4.25 -12.02
N LEU A 125 -15.37 -5.16 -11.04
CA LEU A 125 -15.94 -4.86 -9.73
C LEU A 125 -15.12 -3.81 -8.97
N LEU A 126 -13.79 -3.92 -8.99
CA LEU A 126 -12.89 -2.93 -8.37
C LEU A 126 -13.04 -1.56 -9.01
N PHE A 127 -13.01 -1.50 -10.34
CA PHE A 127 -13.13 -0.23 -11.08
C PHE A 127 -14.49 0.44 -10.86
N VAL A 128 -15.58 -0.32 -11.01
CA VAL A 128 -16.95 0.20 -10.80
C VAL A 128 -17.18 0.55 -9.34
N GLY A 129 -16.73 -0.26 -8.39
CA GLY A 129 -16.88 0.02 -6.96
C GLY A 129 -16.12 1.29 -6.52
N GLN A 130 -14.96 1.54 -7.10
CA GLN A 130 -14.20 2.77 -6.88
C GLN A 130 -14.92 4.00 -7.45
N LEU A 131 -15.41 3.93 -8.69
CA LEU A 131 -16.20 5.02 -9.30
C LEU A 131 -17.54 5.25 -8.60
N ALA A 132 -18.20 4.19 -8.11
CA ALA A 132 -19.50 4.25 -7.48
C ALA A 132 -19.50 5.02 -6.15
N SER A 133 -18.31 5.27 -5.55
CA SER A 133 -18.14 6.06 -4.32
C SER A 133 -18.95 7.36 -4.32
N ILE A 134 -18.88 8.15 -5.40
CA ILE A 134 -19.60 9.43 -5.51
C ILE A 134 -21.12 9.25 -5.51
N GLY A 135 -21.63 8.24 -6.22
CA GLY A 135 -23.05 7.92 -6.25
C GLY A 135 -23.53 7.36 -4.90
N CYS A 136 -22.69 6.58 -4.23
CA CYS A 136 -23.00 5.95 -2.95
C CYS A 136 -23.19 6.96 -1.81
N LEU A 137 -22.62 8.17 -1.91
CA LEU A 137 -22.84 9.26 -0.94
C LEU A 137 -24.32 9.61 -0.74
N TRP A 138 -25.16 9.38 -1.76
CA TRP A 138 -26.56 9.82 -1.76
C TRP A 138 -27.48 9.03 -0.84
N ARG A 139 -27.06 7.84 -0.38
CA ARG A 139 -27.87 6.97 0.46
C ARG A 139 -27.03 6.36 1.58
N ARG A 140 -27.52 6.45 2.81
CA ARG A 140 -26.86 5.86 4.01
C ARG A 140 -26.41 4.42 3.82
N TRP A 141 -27.30 3.58 3.30
CA TRP A 141 -27.02 2.16 3.11
C TRP A 141 -26.04 1.92 1.97
N SER A 142 -26.02 2.77 0.94
CA SER A 142 -25.01 2.71 -0.11
C SER A 142 -23.62 3.10 0.41
N MET A 143 -23.53 4.14 1.26
CA MET A 143 -22.27 4.48 1.95
C MET A 143 -21.76 3.31 2.80
N ILE A 144 -22.63 2.67 3.58
CA ILE A 144 -22.25 1.50 4.38
C ILE A 144 -21.80 0.34 3.48
N ALA A 145 -22.59 0.00 2.46
CA ALA A 145 -22.29 -1.12 1.57
C ALA A 145 -20.95 -0.94 0.84
N ILE A 146 -20.69 0.26 0.32
CA ILE A 146 -19.44 0.51 -0.41
C ILE A 146 -18.22 0.54 0.53
N THR A 147 -18.39 1.03 1.76
CA THR A 147 -17.33 0.99 2.78
C THR A 147 -16.95 -0.44 3.15
N LEU A 148 -17.94 -1.31 3.34
CA LEU A 148 -17.72 -2.75 3.59
C LEU A 148 -17.10 -3.46 2.38
N PHE A 149 -17.45 -3.04 1.16
CA PHE A 149 -16.82 -3.53 -0.06
C PHE A 149 -15.33 -3.17 -0.11
N TYR A 150 -14.93 -1.98 0.34
CA TYR A 150 -13.52 -1.60 0.45
C TYR A 150 -12.78 -2.46 1.47
N ASP A 151 -13.38 -2.79 2.61
CA ASP A 151 -12.76 -3.70 3.59
C ASP A 151 -12.61 -5.11 3.05
N LEU A 152 -13.62 -5.64 2.36
CA LEU A 152 -13.52 -6.92 1.68
C LEU A 152 -12.36 -6.91 0.65
N THR A 153 -12.20 -5.80 -0.06
CA THR A 153 -11.09 -5.60 -1.00
C THR A 153 -9.75 -5.59 -0.28
N HIS A 154 -9.61 -4.84 0.82
CA HIS A 154 -8.36 -4.80 1.60
C HIS A 154 -7.99 -6.18 2.16
N VAL A 155 -8.97 -6.92 2.68
CA VAL A 155 -8.75 -8.29 3.19
C VAL A 155 -8.34 -9.22 2.05
N THR A 156 -8.98 -9.11 0.89
CA THR A 156 -8.59 -9.88 -0.30
C THR A 156 -7.15 -9.58 -0.70
N ILE A 157 -6.78 -8.29 -0.81
CA ILE A 157 -5.40 -7.88 -1.12
C ILE A 157 -4.42 -8.45 -0.09
N PHE A 158 -4.74 -8.39 1.21
CA PHE A 158 -3.89 -8.98 2.24
C PHE A 158 -3.66 -10.48 2.02
N LEU A 159 -4.74 -11.25 1.80
CA LEU A 159 -4.64 -12.70 1.61
C LEU A 159 -3.81 -13.09 0.39
N VAL A 160 -3.82 -12.27 -0.66
CA VAL A 160 -3.16 -12.59 -1.94
C VAL A 160 -1.82 -11.87 -2.13
N SER A 161 -1.43 -10.93 -1.26
CA SER A 161 -0.19 -10.17 -1.43
C SER A 161 0.62 -9.92 -0.15
N GLY A 162 0.03 -10.11 1.04
CA GLY A 162 0.65 -9.75 2.31
C GLY A 162 0.56 -8.25 2.67
N ILE A 163 0.02 -7.41 1.79
CA ILE A 163 -0.22 -5.98 2.05
C ILE A 163 -1.46 -5.82 2.92
N PHE A 164 -1.31 -5.32 4.15
CA PHE A 164 -2.38 -5.23 5.13
C PHE A 164 -2.73 -3.78 5.48
N PHE A 165 -3.82 -3.29 4.87
CA PHE A 165 -4.38 -1.96 5.10
C PHE A 165 -5.18 -1.86 6.42
N TRP A 166 -4.67 -2.39 7.53
CA TRP A 166 -5.42 -2.50 8.80
C TRP A 166 -5.92 -1.16 9.34
N LYS A 167 -5.16 -0.08 9.12
CA LYS A 167 -5.57 1.29 9.53
C LYS A 167 -6.82 1.73 8.77
N TRP A 168 -6.90 1.41 7.48
CA TRP A 168 -8.05 1.70 6.63
C TRP A 168 -9.24 0.82 6.98
N ILE A 169 -9.01 -0.47 7.25
CA ILE A 169 -10.06 -1.38 7.74
C ILE A 169 -10.67 -0.86 9.04
N LEU A 170 -9.83 -0.49 10.01
CA LEU A 170 -10.31 0.07 11.28
C LEU A 170 -11.11 1.36 11.06
N LEU A 171 -10.60 2.28 10.22
CA LEU A 171 -11.33 3.50 9.88
C LEU A 171 -12.70 3.19 9.26
N ASN A 172 -12.75 2.27 8.30
CA ASN A 172 -13.96 1.87 7.59
C ASN A 172 -15.00 1.26 8.52
N LEU A 173 -14.59 0.38 9.43
CA LEU A 173 -15.45 -0.18 10.46
C LEU A 173 -16.02 0.90 11.40
N LEU A 174 -15.19 1.89 11.79
CA LEU A 174 -15.64 3.05 12.58
C LEU A 174 -16.63 3.92 11.79
N LEU A 175 -16.36 4.17 10.50
CA LEU A 175 -17.28 4.90 9.61
C LEU A 175 -18.62 4.17 9.47
N VAL A 176 -18.61 2.85 9.30
CA VAL A 176 -19.84 2.04 9.25
C VAL A 176 -20.61 2.14 10.57
N ALA A 177 -19.94 2.00 11.71
CA ALA A 177 -20.56 2.13 13.03
C ALA A 177 -21.18 3.52 13.25
N ALA A 178 -20.50 4.59 12.82
CA ALA A 178 -21.01 5.95 12.89
C ALA A 178 -22.15 6.21 11.90
N LEU A 179 -22.04 5.75 10.64
CA LEU A 179 -23.07 5.88 9.61
C LEU A 179 -24.39 5.22 10.01
N ARG A 180 -24.34 4.10 10.74
CA ARG A 180 -25.56 3.43 11.27
C ARG A 180 -26.36 4.34 12.21
N GLN A 181 -25.70 5.25 12.90
CA GLN A 181 -26.30 6.20 13.84
C GLN A 181 -26.77 7.49 13.16
N VAL A 182 -26.40 7.74 11.90
CA VAL A 182 -26.82 8.94 11.18
C VAL A 182 -28.33 8.86 10.87
N PRO A 183 -29.12 9.84 11.32
CA PRO A 183 -30.55 9.90 11.03
C PRO A 183 -30.79 10.27 9.56
N LYS A 184 -31.80 9.67 8.93
CA LYS A 184 -32.16 9.94 7.53
C LYS A 184 -32.44 11.43 7.25
N SER A 185 -32.92 12.17 8.25
CA SER A 185 -33.27 13.59 8.13
C SER A 185 -32.10 14.53 7.84
N VAL A 186 -30.86 14.07 8.07
CA VAL A 186 -29.62 14.83 7.81
C VAL A 186 -29.17 14.69 6.36
N LEU A 187 -29.53 13.59 5.68
CA LEU A 187 -29.15 13.33 4.28
C LEU A 187 -30.05 14.10 3.31
N ARG A 188 -29.90 15.43 3.30
CA ARG A 188 -30.63 16.33 2.41
C ARG A 188 -29.83 16.64 1.16
N ALA A 189 -30.51 16.80 0.03
CA ALA A 189 -29.87 17.05 -1.26
C ALA A 189 -28.81 18.17 -1.26
N PRO A 190 -29.01 19.34 -0.61
CA PRO A 190 -27.97 20.38 -0.58
C PRO A 190 -26.66 19.91 0.06
N LEU A 191 -26.75 19.18 1.18
CA LEU A 191 -25.57 18.65 1.86
C LEU A 191 -24.89 17.56 1.02
N LEU A 192 -25.67 16.71 0.36
CA LEU A 192 -25.14 15.65 -0.51
C LEU A 192 -24.44 16.22 -1.75
N ILE A 193 -24.98 17.29 -2.34
CA ILE A 193 -24.34 18.03 -3.44
C ILE A 193 -23.02 18.63 -2.96
N VAL A 194 -23.03 19.32 -1.81
CA VAL A 194 -21.79 19.88 -1.22
C VAL A 194 -20.76 18.80 -0.96
N ASN A 195 -21.14 17.66 -0.38
CA ASN A 195 -20.21 16.57 -0.12
C ASN A 195 -19.71 15.90 -1.42
N SER A 196 -20.53 15.83 -2.47
CA SER A 196 -20.07 15.37 -3.79
C SER A 196 -19.03 16.32 -4.39
N LEU A 197 -19.23 17.64 -4.24
CA LEU A 197 -18.24 18.65 -4.64
C LEU A 197 -16.97 18.55 -3.79
N VAL A 198 -17.09 18.36 -2.46
CA VAL A 198 -15.92 18.14 -1.60
C VAL A 198 -15.14 16.93 -2.06
N LEU A 199 -15.79 15.80 -2.36
CA LEU A 199 -15.13 14.62 -2.91
C LEU A 199 -14.35 14.97 -4.19
N LEU A 200 -14.99 15.66 -5.15
CA LEU A 200 -14.37 16.06 -6.43
C LEU A 200 -13.31 17.16 -6.30
N CYS A 201 -13.30 17.93 -5.22
CA CYS A 201 -12.29 18.96 -4.97
C CYS A 201 -11.24 18.51 -3.95
N SER A 202 -11.37 17.30 -3.38
CA SER A 202 -10.52 16.83 -2.28
C SER A 202 -9.03 16.86 -2.60
N PRO A 203 -8.54 16.50 -3.81
CA PRO A 203 -7.11 16.57 -4.11
C PRO A 203 -6.49 17.97 -4.05
N LEU A 204 -7.30 19.04 -4.01
CA LEU A 204 -6.79 20.41 -3.89
C LEU A 204 -6.39 20.77 -2.45
N ILE A 205 -6.88 20.02 -1.46
CA ILE A 205 -6.76 20.36 -0.03
C ILE A 205 -6.20 19.19 0.77
N PHE A 206 -6.55 17.97 0.42
CA PHE A 206 -6.22 16.75 1.14
C PHE A 206 -5.28 15.86 0.32
N ASN A 207 -4.46 15.09 1.03
CA ASN A 207 -3.61 14.06 0.47
C ASN A 207 -4.48 12.85 0.10
N ILE A 208 -4.96 12.87 -1.13
CA ILE A 208 -5.74 11.77 -1.71
C ILE A 208 -4.79 10.75 -2.30
N VAL A 209 -5.06 9.47 -2.06
CA VAL A 209 -4.28 8.36 -2.62
C VAL A 209 -4.76 8.06 -4.05
N TRP A 210 -3.82 7.98 -4.99
CA TRP A 210 -4.09 7.67 -6.40
C TRP A 210 -3.50 6.31 -6.77
N LEU A 211 -4.27 5.24 -6.57
CA LEU A 211 -3.84 3.88 -6.90
C LEU A 211 -4.25 3.51 -8.33
N GLY A 212 -3.40 3.85 -9.30
CA GLY A 212 -3.55 3.48 -10.71
C GLY A 212 -2.22 3.07 -11.33
N TRP A 213 -2.07 1.78 -11.62
CA TRP A 213 -0.96 1.18 -12.35
C TRP A 213 -1.45 -0.09 -13.04
N TYR A 214 -0.59 -0.61 -13.91
CA TYR A 214 -0.68 -1.96 -14.45
C TYR A 214 0.26 -2.88 -13.68
N ASP A 215 -0.20 -4.10 -13.42
CA ASP A 215 0.59 -5.17 -12.84
C ASP A 215 1.32 -5.91 -13.97
N THR A 216 2.59 -6.25 -13.78
CA THR A 216 3.38 -6.91 -14.83
C THR A 216 4.16 -8.10 -14.27
N PRO A 217 4.41 -9.13 -15.10
CA PRO A 217 5.26 -10.25 -14.73
C PRO A 217 6.76 -9.89 -14.66
N ALA A 218 7.13 -8.69 -15.08
CA ALA A 218 8.50 -8.20 -15.06
C ALA A 218 8.79 -7.55 -13.69
N LEU A 219 9.28 -8.35 -12.75
CA LEU A 219 9.58 -7.90 -11.40
C LEU A 219 11.05 -7.46 -11.32
N THR A 220 11.28 -6.24 -10.83
CA THR A 220 12.59 -5.86 -10.30
C THR A 220 12.52 -5.86 -8.78
N ARG A 221 13.18 -6.83 -8.17
CA ARG A 221 13.17 -7.10 -6.74
C ARG A 221 14.46 -6.58 -6.12
N ASN A 222 14.34 -5.87 -5.01
CA ASN A 222 15.46 -5.44 -4.18
C ASN A 222 15.41 -6.23 -2.88
N VAL A 223 16.47 -6.97 -2.57
CA VAL A 223 16.58 -7.80 -1.35
C VAL A 223 17.85 -7.53 -0.58
N ILE A 224 17.77 -7.79 0.72
CA ILE A 224 18.94 -7.84 1.61
C ILE A 224 19.15 -9.29 2.00
N VAL A 225 20.37 -9.78 1.82
CA VAL A 225 20.82 -11.08 2.29
C VAL A 225 21.83 -10.87 3.40
N ALA A 226 21.65 -11.54 4.54
CA ALA A 226 22.64 -11.57 5.61
C ALA A 226 23.64 -12.68 5.35
N VAL A 227 24.93 -12.34 5.42
CA VAL A 227 26.02 -13.32 5.39
C VAL A 227 26.47 -13.54 6.83
N LEU A 228 26.29 -14.76 7.30
CA LEU A 228 26.62 -15.14 8.67
C LEU A 228 28.12 -15.40 8.85
N GLU A 229 28.59 -15.47 10.10
CA GLU A 229 29.98 -15.85 10.41
C GLU A 229 30.37 -17.25 9.88
N ASP A 230 29.40 -18.16 9.73
CA ASP A 230 29.60 -19.50 9.17
C ASP A 230 29.57 -19.53 7.62
N GLY A 231 29.33 -18.40 6.97
CA GLY A 231 29.26 -18.25 5.52
C GLY A 231 27.90 -18.55 4.90
N ARG A 232 26.87 -18.90 5.68
CA ARG A 232 25.51 -19.03 5.14
C ARG A 232 24.95 -17.67 4.72
N GLU A 233 24.21 -17.69 3.62
CA GLU A 233 23.48 -16.55 3.07
C GLU A 233 21.98 -16.74 3.33
N LEU A 234 21.37 -15.83 4.09
CA LEU A 234 19.95 -15.89 4.42
C LEU A 234 19.27 -14.58 4.03
N GLU A 235 18.17 -14.68 3.27
CA GLU A 235 17.37 -13.50 2.98
C GLU A 235 16.79 -12.91 4.27
N VAL A 236 16.93 -11.59 4.42
CA VAL A 236 16.47 -10.87 5.61
C VAL A 236 15.01 -10.47 5.40
N PRO A 237 14.07 -10.87 6.28
CA PRO A 237 12.68 -10.46 6.17
C PRO A 237 12.57 -8.94 6.25
N SER A 238 11.66 -8.35 5.48
CA SER A 238 11.49 -6.89 5.43
C SER A 238 11.17 -6.29 6.81
N ASN A 239 10.48 -7.08 7.65
CA ASN A 239 10.11 -6.74 9.02
C ASN A 239 11.33 -6.41 9.90
N TYR A 240 12.48 -7.04 9.65
CA TYR A 240 13.74 -6.81 10.37
C TYR A 240 14.15 -5.33 10.37
N PHE A 241 13.82 -4.61 9.31
CA PHE A 241 14.23 -3.22 9.10
C PHE A 241 13.30 -2.17 9.74
N GLY A 242 12.30 -2.58 10.52
CA GLY A 242 11.50 -1.69 11.38
C GLY A 242 10.94 -0.46 10.64
N THR A 243 11.49 0.72 10.92
CA THR A 243 10.98 1.99 10.37
C THR A 243 11.08 2.12 8.85
N ILE A 244 11.97 1.38 8.18
CA ILE A 244 12.06 1.35 6.71
C ILE A 244 11.50 0.06 6.11
N SER A 245 10.85 -0.80 6.91
CA SER A 245 10.34 -2.10 6.45
C SER A 245 9.41 -1.98 5.24
N LEU A 246 8.62 -0.90 5.16
CA LEU A 246 7.73 -0.65 4.03
C LEU A 246 8.52 -0.43 2.73
N MET A 247 9.60 0.35 2.78
CA MET A 247 10.45 0.57 1.59
C MET A 247 11.09 -0.74 1.14
N MET A 248 11.51 -1.59 2.10
CA MET A 248 12.05 -2.91 1.81
C MET A 248 11.02 -3.82 1.15
N ALA A 249 9.84 -3.91 1.74
CA ALA A 249 8.77 -4.75 1.25
C ALA A 249 8.20 -4.28 -0.11
N GLN A 250 8.35 -3.01 -0.44
CA GLN A 250 7.98 -2.45 -1.75
C GLN A 250 9.08 -2.56 -2.79
N HIS A 251 10.27 -3.04 -2.43
CA HIS A 251 11.46 -2.99 -3.29
C HIS A 251 11.82 -1.55 -3.72
N ASP A 252 11.58 -0.56 -2.85
CA ASP A 252 11.71 0.89 -3.12
C ASP A 252 12.95 1.52 -2.43
N LEU A 253 13.95 0.72 -2.01
CA LEU A 253 15.16 1.27 -1.40
C LEU A 253 16.06 1.98 -2.44
N GLY A 254 15.95 1.59 -3.71
CA GLY A 254 16.65 2.18 -4.85
C GLY A 254 17.43 1.15 -5.67
N ARG A 255 18.02 1.57 -6.78
CA ARG A 255 18.81 0.74 -7.69
C ARG A 255 20.14 1.41 -7.97
N PRO A 256 21.26 0.89 -7.42
CA PRO A 256 22.58 1.49 -7.61
C PRO A 256 23.16 1.19 -9.00
N MET A 257 22.70 0.11 -9.63
CA MET A 257 23.17 -0.37 -10.92
C MET A 257 22.05 -0.36 -11.96
N ALA A 258 22.46 -0.33 -13.22
CA ALA A 258 21.61 -0.36 -14.41
C ALA A 258 21.53 -1.80 -14.94
N GLY A 259 20.60 -2.10 -15.82
CA GLY A 259 20.37 -3.42 -16.42
C GLY A 259 19.04 -4.05 -16.02
N HIS A 260 18.17 -3.31 -15.32
CA HIS A 260 16.95 -3.86 -14.73
C HIS A 260 15.68 -3.51 -15.47
N PHE A 261 14.61 -4.27 -15.23
CA PHE A 261 13.31 -3.95 -15.82
C PHE A 261 12.85 -2.56 -15.40
N PRO A 262 12.26 -1.78 -16.34
CA PRO A 262 11.77 -0.43 -16.08
C PRO A 262 10.46 -0.40 -15.26
N THR A 263 10.19 -1.43 -14.47
CA THR A 263 9.04 -1.50 -13.57
C THR A 263 9.34 -0.83 -12.23
N GLU A 264 8.31 -0.41 -11.52
CA GLU A 264 8.38 0.19 -10.19
C GLU A 264 8.24 -0.92 -9.11
N THR A 265 7.67 -0.58 -7.95
CA THR A 265 7.41 -1.52 -6.85
C THR A 265 6.55 -2.68 -7.33
N TRP A 266 6.81 -3.91 -6.86
CA TRP A 266 5.95 -5.06 -7.15
C TRP A 266 5.71 -5.36 -8.64
N GLY A 267 6.61 -4.93 -9.53
CA GLY A 267 6.44 -5.11 -10.97
C GLY A 267 5.36 -4.19 -11.57
N SER A 268 5.00 -3.09 -10.90
CA SER A 268 3.99 -2.15 -11.40
C SER A 268 4.54 -1.22 -12.49
N THR A 269 3.67 -0.73 -13.37
CA THR A 269 4.01 0.33 -14.34
C THR A 269 2.82 1.22 -14.64
N LYS A 270 3.05 2.48 -15.03
CA LYS A 270 1.99 3.41 -15.47
C LYS A 270 1.79 3.44 -16.98
N THR A 271 2.67 2.78 -17.73
CA THR A 271 2.71 2.85 -19.19
C THR A 271 2.35 1.51 -19.82
N SER A 272 1.48 1.55 -20.83
CA SER A 272 1.16 0.39 -21.68
C SER A 272 2.38 -0.09 -22.48
N ARG A 273 3.36 0.78 -22.72
CA ARG A 273 4.60 0.45 -23.42
C ARG A 273 5.45 -0.58 -22.66
N ILE A 274 5.38 -0.59 -21.33
CA ILE A 274 6.03 -1.59 -20.49
C ILE A 274 5.12 -2.80 -20.27
N LEU A 275 3.82 -2.58 -20.04
CA LEU A 275 2.87 -3.68 -19.82
C LEU A 275 2.84 -4.67 -20.99
N LEU A 276 2.64 -4.19 -22.22
CA LEU A 276 2.34 -5.08 -23.36
C LEU A 276 3.52 -6.00 -23.73
N PRO A 277 4.79 -5.55 -23.73
CA PRO A 277 5.93 -6.45 -23.90
C PRO A 277 6.18 -7.33 -22.67
N ALA A 278 5.91 -6.82 -21.45
CA ALA A 278 6.02 -7.65 -20.24
C ALA A 278 5.12 -8.90 -20.32
N LEU A 279 3.87 -8.72 -20.78
CA LEU A 279 2.92 -9.80 -21.00
C LEU A 279 3.35 -10.81 -22.09
N LYS A 280 4.29 -10.44 -22.96
CA LYS A 280 4.82 -11.29 -24.04
C LYS A 280 6.14 -11.98 -23.65
N GLY A 281 6.38 -12.18 -22.35
CA GLY A 281 7.56 -12.89 -21.84
C GLY A 281 8.68 -12.01 -21.29
N CYS A 282 8.34 -10.81 -20.82
CA CYS A 282 9.30 -9.84 -20.25
C CYS A 282 10.42 -9.43 -21.21
N ASP A 283 10.12 -9.33 -22.50
CA ASP A 283 11.04 -8.78 -23.50
C ASP A 283 11.02 -7.23 -23.43
N LEU A 284 11.73 -6.70 -22.44
CA LEU A 284 11.80 -5.28 -22.13
C LEU A 284 13.24 -4.79 -22.34
N ALA A 285 13.37 -3.61 -22.95
CA ALA A 285 14.64 -2.90 -22.94
C ALA A 285 14.98 -2.51 -21.49
N PRO A 286 16.17 -2.86 -20.97
CA PRO A 286 16.56 -2.48 -19.62
C PRO A 286 16.64 -0.96 -19.49
N ASP A 287 16.36 -0.47 -18.27
CA ASP A 287 16.54 0.92 -17.84
C ASP A 287 15.76 2.02 -18.59
N GLU A 288 14.71 1.68 -19.34
CA GLU A 288 13.81 2.71 -19.88
C GLU A 288 13.17 3.51 -18.72
N GLY A 289 13.71 4.72 -18.44
CA GLY A 289 13.18 5.62 -17.41
C GLY A 289 13.78 5.48 -16.00
N TRP A 290 14.75 4.59 -15.74
CA TRP A 290 15.47 4.34 -14.44
C TRP A 290 14.88 5.03 -13.19
N HIS A 291 13.60 4.76 -12.87
CA HIS A 291 12.79 5.59 -11.96
C HIS A 291 13.18 5.46 -10.48
N LEU A 292 14.06 4.52 -10.15
CA LEU A 292 14.54 4.23 -8.79
C LEU A 292 16.06 4.32 -8.66
N ARG A 293 16.75 5.03 -9.57
CA ARG A 293 18.20 5.26 -9.43
C ARG A 293 18.53 5.83 -8.05
N GLN A 294 19.45 5.19 -7.34
CA GLN A 294 19.86 5.62 -6.02
C GLN A 294 21.36 5.39 -5.81
N ASP A 295 22.01 6.34 -5.14
CA ASP A 295 23.41 6.18 -4.77
C ASP A 295 23.58 5.06 -3.75
N ARG A 296 24.60 4.22 -3.93
CA ARG A 296 24.97 3.13 -3.02
C ARG A 296 24.99 3.56 -1.54
N GLU A 297 25.59 4.72 -1.25
CA GLU A 297 25.71 5.23 0.13
C GLU A 297 24.34 5.49 0.80
N LYS A 298 23.31 5.86 0.03
CA LYS A 298 21.95 6.09 0.55
C LYS A 298 21.22 4.77 0.85
N ILE A 299 21.69 3.67 0.29
CA ILE A 299 21.21 2.31 0.58
C ILE A 299 21.97 1.78 1.81
N GLU A 300 23.30 1.87 1.82
CA GLU A 300 24.14 1.30 2.88
C GLU A 300 23.90 1.92 4.26
N LYS A 301 23.84 3.25 4.35
CA LYS A 301 23.76 3.96 5.64
C LYS A 301 22.53 3.57 6.48
N PRO A 302 21.29 3.55 5.92
CA PRO A 302 20.13 3.08 6.65
C PRO A 302 20.28 1.65 7.18
N ILE A 303 20.85 0.73 6.39
CA ILE A 303 21.04 -0.68 6.78
C ILE A 303 22.02 -0.79 7.94
N GLN A 304 23.16 -0.10 7.85
CA GLN A 304 24.15 -0.07 8.92
C GLN A 304 23.58 0.52 10.22
N LEU A 305 22.78 1.60 10.12
CA LEU A 305 22.14 2.22 11.29
C LEU A 305 21.14 1.28 11.96
N LEU A 306 20.30 0.60 11.17
CA LEU A 306 19.32 -0.35 11.68
C LEU A 306 19.99 -1.59 12.27
N HIS A 307 21.07 -2.07 11.67
CA HIS A 307 21.84 -3.17 12.25
C HIS A 307 22.44 -2.79 13.61
N ARG A 308 23.01 -1.58 13.76
CA ARG A 308 23.48 -1.10 15.07
C ARG A 308 22.35 -1.04 16.10
N TYR A 309 21.16 -0.63 15.69
CA TYR A 309 19.98 -0.65 16.57
C TYR A 309 19.57 -2.09 16.95
N ALA A 310 19.61 -3.03 16.01
CA ALA A 310 19.35 -4.44 16.27
C ALA A 310 20.34 -5.02 17.30
N LEU A 311 21.64 -4.74 17.15
CA LEU A 311 22.67 -5.11 18.14
C LEU A 311 22.41 -4.52 19.53
N GLN A 312 21.95 -3.27 19.61
CA GLN A 312 21.58 -2.65 20.91
C GLN A 312 20.36 -3.34 21.55
N LYS A 313 19.39 -3.77 20.75
CA LYS A 313 18.22 -4.51 21.24
C LYS A 313 18.57 -5.92 21.69
N GLU A 314 19.41 -6.61 20.93
CA GLU A 314 19.97 -7.89 21.32
C GLU A 314 20.75 -7.77 22.64
N ALA A 315 21.67 -6.80 22.76
CA ALA A 315 22.46 -6.61 23.99
C ALA A 315 21.60 -6.29 25.23
N SER A 316 20.46 -5.63 25.06
CA SER A 316 19.58 -5.24 26.18
C SER A 316 18.52 -6.27 26.56
N SER A 317 18.10 -7.12 25.62
CA SER A 317 16.97 -8.05 25.82
C SER A 317 17.26 -9.50 25.44
N GLY A 318 18.48 -9.80 24.97
CA GLY A 318 18.89 -11.12 24.49
C GLY A 318 18.40 -11.45 23.08
N ALA A 319 17.54 -10.61 22.48
CA ALA A 319 16.99 -10.83 21.15
C ALA A 319 16.60 -9.50 20.48
N TYR A 320 16.39 -9.53 19.17
CA TYR A 320 15.78 -8.41 18.43
C TYR A 320 14.41 -8.86 17.90
N ALA A 321 13.34 -8.58 18.67
CA ALA A 321 11.97 -8.99 18.36
C ALA A 321 11.34 -8.10 17.27
N TYR A 322 11.89 -8.14 16.05
CA TYR A 322 11.47 -7.28 14.95
C TYR A 322 10.03 -7.52 14.51
N ASP A 323 9.49 -8.74 14.63
CA ASP A 323 8.12 -9.07 14.23
C ASP A 323 7.02 -8.40 15.09
N LEU A 324 7.39 -7.80 16.24
CA LEU A 324 6.45 -7.03 17.06
C LEU A 324 6.21 -5.61 16.52
N TYR A 325 7.03 -5.14 15.56
CA TYR A 325 6.81 -3.84 14.95
C TYR A 325 5.56 -3.89 14.04
N PRO A 326 4.66 -2.89 14.11
CA PRO A 326 3.47 -2.87 13.27
C PRO A 326 3.86 -2.53 11.82
N HIS A 327 3.91 -3.53 10.95
CA HIS A 327 4.23 -3.35 9.54
C HIS A 327 3.00 -2.97 8.70
N HIS A 328 3.22 -2.70 7.42
CA HIS A 328 2.14 -2.54 6.42
C HIS A 328 2.15 -3.69 5.41
N ILE A 329 3.32 -4.31 5.19
CA ILE A 329 3.52 -5.49 4.37
C ILE A 329 4.41 -6.41 5.21
N TRP A 330 3.93 -7.62 5.51
CA TRP A 330 4.66 -8.57 6.35
C TRP A 330 5.33 -9.63 5.49
N SER A 331 6.63 -9.83 5.70
CA SER A 331 7.27 -11.09 5.28
C SER A 331 6.56 -12.27 5.93
N ASN A 332 6.38 -13.36 5.18
CA ASN A 332 5.73 -14.55 5.69
C ASN A 332 6.65 -15.24 6.72
N PRO A 333 6.28 -15.29 8.02
CA PRO A 333 7.19 -15.82 9.04
C PRO A 333 7.56 -17.29 8.83
N PHE A 334 6.72 -18.06 8.13
CA PHE A 334 7.00 -19.47 7.84
C PHE A 334 8.05 -19.64 6.73
N LEU A 335 8.16 -18.67 5.81
CA LEU A 335 9.17 -18.70 4.74
C LEU A 335 10.55 -18.22 5.23
N PHE A 336 10.57 -17.35 6.24
CA PHE A 336 11.80 -16.79 6.83
C PHE A 336 12.16 -17.49 8.16
N GLY A 337 11.72 -18.73 8.35
CA GLY A 337 11.90 -19.48 9.60
C GLY A 337 13.37 -19.67 9.99
N GLU A 338 14.26 -19.89 9.02
CA GLU A 338 15.70 -20.01 9.28
C GLU A 338 16.29 -18.71 9.84
N PHE A 339 15.97 -17.58 9.21
CA PHE A 339 16.43 -16.26 9.66
C PHE A 339 15.89 -15.87 11.05
N SER A 340 14.68 -16.32 11.42
CA SER A 340 14.07 -15.98 12.72
C SER A 340 14.89 -16.41 13.94
N SER A 341 15.83 -17.34 13.75
CA SER A 341 16.73 -17.83 14.79
C SER A 341 18.09 -17.12 14.83
N VAL A 342 18.39 -16.28 13.84
CA VAL A 342 19.67 -15.59 13.70
C VAL A 342 19.75 -14.42 14.68
N LEU A 343 20.80 -14.39 15.47
CA LEU A 343 21.11 -13.23 16.30
C LEU A 343 21.77 -12.14 15.45
N PRO A 344 21.44 -10.84 15.64
CA PRO A 344 22.11 -9.76 14.91
C PRO A 344 23.64 -9.83 15.02
N SER A 345 24.17 -10.25 16.16
CA SER A 345 25.61 -10.44 16.36
C SER A 345 26.27 -11.54 15.51
N GLU A 346 25.51 -12.48 14.94
CA GLU A 346 26.01 -13.54 14.06
C GLU A 346 26.16 -13.08 12.60
N ILE A 347 25.65 -11.90 12.26
CA ILE A 347 25.71 -11.35 10.91
C ILE A 347 27.06 -10.65 10.71
N ASN A 348 27.82 -11.12 9.72
CA ASN A 348 29.13 -10.56 9.36
C ASN A 348 28.97 -9.31 8.47
N HIS A 349 28.21 -9.44 7.38
CA HIS A 349 27.87 -8.34 6.48
C HIS A 349 26.53 -8.61 5.80
N TYR A 350 26.04 -7.62 5.04
CA TYR A 350 24.85 -7.80 4.19
C TYR A 350 25.23 -7.71 2.71
N LEU A 351 24.47 -8.40 1.86
CA LEU A 351 24.48 -8.23 0.41
C LEU A 351 23.17 -7.55 0.02
N TYR A 352 23.26 -6.48 -0.76
CA TYR A 352 22.11 -5.87 -1.41
C TYR A 352 22.03 -6.40 -2.84
N LYS A 353 21.05 -7.26 -3.10
CA LYS A 353 20.83 -7.85 -4.42
C LYS A 353 19.66 -7.15 -5.11
N THR A 354 19.88 -6.73 -6.36
CA THR A 354 18.83 -6.26 -7.26
C THR A 354 18.63 -7.34 -8.32
N GLU A 355 17.43 -7.89 -8.40
CA GLU A 355 17.09 -9.04 -9.26
C GLU A 355 16.02 -8.62 -10.27
N SER A 356 16.28 -8.84 -11.57
CA SER A 356 15.26 -8.78 -12.62
C SER A 356 14.74 -10.18 -12.91
N VAL A 357 13.46 -10.39 -12.62
CA VAL A 357 12.83 -11.72 -12.66
C VAL A 357 11.56 -11.64 -13.49
N CYS A 358 11.44 -12.51 -14.48
CA CYS A 358 10.22 -12.69 -15.23
C CYS A 358 9.40 -13.81 -14.59
N ILE A 359 8.21 -13.48 -14.11
CA ILE A 359 7.29 -14.42 -13.48
C ILE A 359 6.32 -14.97 -14.53
N SER A 360 6.29 -16.28 -14.68
CA SER A 360 5.37 -16.99 -15.58
C SER A 360 4.61 -18.09 -14.84
N VAL A 361 3.56 -18.63 -15.45
CA VAL A 361 2.85 -19.81 -14.92
C VAL A 361 3.06 -20.96 -15.87
N VAL A 362 3.56 -22.09 -15.37
CA VAL A 362 3.75 -23.34 -16.11
C VAL A 362 3.07 -24.44 -15.31
N ASP A 363 2.12 -25.15 -15.92
CA ASP A 363 1.34 -26.21 -15.29
C ASP A 363 0.68 -25.79 -13.95
N ASP A 364 0.08 -24.59 -13.90
CA ASP A 364 -0.51 -23.96 -12.70
C ASP A 364 0.49 -23.56 -11.60
N HIS A 365 1.79 -23.80 -11.79
CA HIS A 365 2.83 -23.37 -10.84
C HIS A 365 3.48 -22.05 -11.27
N PRO A 366 3.64 -21.07 -10.36
CA PRO A 366 4.45 -19.90 -10.64
C PRO A 366 5.92 -20.30 -10.80
N MET A 367 6.53 -19.82 -11.88
CA MET A 367 7.94 -20.00 -12.20
C MET A 367 8.62 -18.63 -12.34
N ALA A 368 9.80 -18.52 -11.75
CA ALA A 368 10.65 -17.34 -11.84
C ALA A 368 11.80 -17.60 -12.81
N ARG A 369 11.89 -16.80 -13.87
CA ARG A 369 13.04 -16.79 -14.80
C ARG A 369 13.91 -15.58 -14.50
N PHE A 370 15.11 -15.83 -13.98
CA PHE A 370 16.12 -14.80 -13.77
C PHE A 370 16.61 -14.24 -15.11
N VAL A 371 16.74 -12.92 -15.16
CA VAL A 371 17.18 -12.19 -16.37
C VAL A 371 18.48 -11.43 -16.10
N HIS A 372 18.55 -10.73 -14.97
CA HIS A 372 19.73 -9.95 -14.58
C HIS A 372 19.80 -9.88 -13.06
N GLU A 373 21.01 -9.88 -12.50
CA GLU A 373 21.26 -9.76 -11.08
C GLU A 373 22.49 -8.91 -10.85
N ASP A 374 22.39 -8.06 -9.83
CA ASP A 374 23.40 -7.11 -9.43
C ASP A 374 23.54 -7.18 -7.91
N GLU A 375 24.78 -7.24 -7.42
CA GLU A 375 25.08 -7.39 -6.00
C GLU A 375 26.01 -6.28 -5.49
N VAL A 376 25.70 -5.77 -4.30
CA VAL A 376 26.55 -4.81 -3.58
C VAL A 376 26.73 -5.26 -2.14
N GLU A 377 27.98 -5.48 -1.73
CA GLU A 377 28.31 -5.72 -0.33
C GLU A 377 28.09 -4.47 0.53
N ILE A 378 27.38 -4.61 1.64
CA ILE A 378 27.19 -3.60 2.67
C ILE A 378 28.02 -4.02 3.90
N PRO A 379 29.21 -3.45 4.09
CA PRO A 379 30.04 -3.78 5.24
C PRO A 379 29.39 -3.30 6.54
N LEU A 380 29.52 -4.08 7.59
CA LEU A 380 29.14 -3.67 8.93
C LEU A 380 30.33 -3.05 9.65
N VAL A 381 30.10 -1.93 10.34
CA VAL A 381 31.17 -1.28 11.11
C VAL A 381 31.56 -2.23 12.23
N ALA A 382 32.87 -2.53 12.33
CA ALA A 382 33.44 -3.52 13.22
C ALA A 382 32.84 -3.46 14.64
N LYS A 383 32.50 -4.64 15.19
CA LYS A 383 32.05 -4.81 16.58
C LYS A 383 32.99 -4.02 17.50
N ALA A 384 32.46 -2.99 18.17
CA ALA A 384 33.21 -2.36 19.25
C ALA A 384 33.46 -3.45 20.30
N LYS A 385 34.74 -3.82 20.47
CA LYS A 385 35.17 -4.87 21.41
C LYS A 385 34.84 -4.51 22.85
#